data_AF-A0A538UA51-F1
#
_entry.id   AF-A0A538UA51-F1
#
_cell.length_a   1.000
_cell.length_b   1.000
_cell.length_c   1.000
_cell.angle_alpha   90.00
_cell.angle_beta   90.00
_cell.angle_gamma   90.00
#
_symmetry.space_group_name_H-M   'P 1'
#
loop_
_entity.id
_entity.type
_entity.pdbx_description
1 polymer ?
#
loop_
_entity_poly.entity_id
_entity_poly.type
_entity_poly.pdbx_seq_one_letter_code
_entity_poly.pdbx_strand_id
1 'polypeptide(L)'
;MLVQVDRILKAFRGSFVGKCSPVHFWWGSFDLACTRFSGRKAPRHPGGIPNLPDRVTREAYSHECISAGWWPGSAEGPVQEPIFYAYVYPEPPGCAEAPVRPAAARYHPTLREWTLPYEAVRRAPDPDAAVLDFLHSTYQAGAQLGGWNRAELEREPG
;
A
#
# COMPACT_ATOMS: atom_id res chain seq x y z
N MET A 1 3.27 12.61 -14.37
CA MET A 1 2.62 12.00 -13.20
C MET A 1 3.28 10.69 -12.78
N LEU A 2 3.31 9.63 -13.62
CA LEU A 2 3.90 8.33 -13.24
C LEU A 2 5.38 8.39 -12.81
N VAL A 3 6.21 9.19 -13.48
CA VAL A 3 7.62 9.41 -13.08
C VAL A 3 7.73 10.04 -11.67
N GLN A 4 6.77 10.90 -11.30
CA GLN A 4 6.74 11.51 -9.96
C GLN A 4 6.29 10.49 -8.91
N VAL A 5 5.28 9.68 -9.22
CA VAL A 5 4.85 8.56 -8.36
C VAL A 5 6.00 7.58 -8.14
N ASP A 6 6.71 7.18 -9.18
CA ASP A 6 7.88 6.30 -9.09
C ASP A 6 8.98 6.90 -8.18
N ARG A 7 9.30 8.19 -8.35
CA ARG A 7 10.26 8.89 -7.48
C ARG A 7 9.83 8.86 -6.01
N ILE A 8 8.56 9.14 -5.71
CA ILE A 8 8.04 9.17 -4.33
C ILE A 8 8.02 7.76 -3.73
N LEU A 9 7.57 6.75 -4.48
CA LEU A 9 7.59 5.35 -4.00
C LEU A 9 9.02 4.86 -3.74
N LYS A 10 10.01 5.30 -4.54
CA LYS A 10 11.43 5.02 -4.27
C LYS A 10 11.94 5.73 -3.01
N ALA A 11 11.53 6.96 -2.76
CA ALA A 11 11.85 7.67 -1.53
C ALA A 11 11.25 6.96 -0.31
N PHE A 12 9.96 6.60 -0.37
CA PHE A 12 9.30 5.79 0.65
C PHE A 12 10.06 4.49 0.89
N ARG A 13 10.40 3.75 -0.16
CA ARG A 13 11.19 2.50 -0.07
C ARG A 13 12.54 2.69 0.65
N GLY A 14 13.22 3.83 0.48
CA GLY A 14 14.58 4.05 0.98
C GLY A 14 14.75 4.01 2.50
N SER A 15 13.66 4.17 3.27
CA SER A 15 13.68 4.10 4.74
C SER A 15 13.60 2.66 5.30
N PHE A 16 13.24 1.69 4.47
CA PHE A 16 13.01 0.31 4.87
C PHE A 16 14.23 -0.56 4.55
N VAL A 17 14.76 -1.26 5.56
CA VAL A 17 15.95 -2.13 5.42
C VAL A 17 15.60 -3.61 5.22
N GLY A 18 14.35 -4.00 5.50
CA GLY A 18 13.85 -5.34 5.25
C GLY A 18 13.65 -5.67 3.76
N LYS A 19 13.14 -6.87 3.49
CA LYS A 19 12.78 -7.28 2.11
C LYS A 19 11.70 -6.35 1.57
N CYS A 20 11.98 -5.73 0.42
CA CYS A 20 11.07 -4.81 -0.24
C CYS A 20 11.19 -4.95 -1.76
N SER A 21 10.05 -4.94 -2.47
CA SER A 21 10.04 -4.97 -3.93
C SER A 21 10.69 -3.71 -4.52
N PRO A 22 11.16 -3.75 -5.78
CA PRO A 22 11.23 -2.57 -6.62
C PRO A 22 9.84 -1.89 -6.73
N VAL A 23 9.82 -0.67 -7.28
CA VAL A 23 8.56 -0.09 -7.75
C VAL A 23 8.18 -0.84 -9.03
N HIS A 24 7.10 -1.61 -8.97
CA HIS A 24 6.60 -2.39 -10.10
C HIS A 24 5.49 -1.65 -10.80
N PHE A 25 5.43 -1.81 -12.12
CA PHE A 25 4.24 -1.50 -12.90
C PHE A 25 3.50 -2.81 -13.23
N TRP A 26 2.25 -2.91 -12.81
CA TRP A 26 1.43 -4.10 -13.02
C TRP A 26 0.50 -3.88 -14.21
N TRP A 27 0.69 -4.61 -15.29
CA TRP A 27 -0.15 -4.49 -16.48
C TRP A 27 -1.61 -4.92 -16.29
N GLY A 28 -1.87 -5.88 -15.40
CA GLY A 28 -3.22 -6.42 -15.19
C GLY A 28 -4.17 -5.42 -14.54
N SER A 29 -3.70 -4.72 -13.51
CA SER A 29 -4.44 -3.70 -12.75
C SER A 29 -4.13 -2.27 -13.22
N PHE A 30 -3.06 -2.09 -13.99
CA PHE A 30 -2.57 -0.81 -14.49
C PHE A 30 -2.14 0.15 -13.37
N ASP A 31 -1.41 -0.35 -12.37
CA ASP A 31 -0.97 0.40 -11.20
C ASP A 31 0.55 0.36 -10.98
N LEU A 32 1.04 1.33 -10.21
CA LEU A 32 2.40 1.33 -9.67
C LEU A 32 2.35 0.90 -8.20
N ALA A 33 3.19 -0.04 -7.78
CA ALA A 33 3.21 -0.51 -6.40
C ALA A 33 4.61 -0.74 -5.85
N CYS A 34 4.77 -0.51 -4.55
CA CYS A 34 5.92 -0.92 -3.76
C CYS A 34 5.43 -1.73 -2.55
N THR A 35 6.00 -2.91 -2.34
CA THR A 35 5.57 -3.87 -1.33
C THR A 35 6.70 -4.15 -0.34
N ARG A 36 6.43 -3.93 0.95
CA ARG A 36 7.30 -4.26 2.09
C ARG A 36 6.85 -5.57 2.72
N PHE A 37 7.78 -6.34 3.26
CA PHE A 37 7.50 -7.64 3.87
C PHE A 37 7.97 -7.67 5.32
N SER A 38 7.18 -8.28 6.20
CA SER A 38 7.54 -8.42 7.63
C SER A 38 8.66 -9.44 7.86
N GLY A 39 8.87 -10.33 6.89
CA GLY A 39 9.73 -11.52 7.02
C GLY A 39 8.98 -12.78 7.49
N ARG A 40 7.76 -12.64 8.03
CA ARG A 40 6.93 -13.78 8.46
C ARG A 40 6.08 -14.34 7.31
N LYS A 41 5.73 -15.62 7.41
CA LYS A 41 4.76 -16.27 6.51
C LYS A 41 3.35 -15.81 6.84
N ALA A 42 2.53 -15.64 5.81
CA ALA A 42 1.10 -15.39 5.98
C ALA A 42 0.29 -16.70 5.98
N PRO A 43 -0.95 -16.69 6.51
CA PRO A 43 -1.90 -17.76 6.27
C PRO A 43 -2.13 -17.98 4.78
N ARG A 44 -2.43 -19.23 4.41
CA ARG A 44 -2.70 -19.60 3.02
C ARG A 44 -3.89 -18.79 2.49
N HIS A 45 -3.68 -18.04 1.41
CA HIS A 45 -4.74 -17.26 0.78
C HIS A 45 -5.91 -18.16 0.35
N PRO A 46 -7.18 -17.78 0.61
CA PRO A 46 -8.35 -18.59 0.28
C PRO A 46 -8.42 -18.92 -1.22
N GLY A 47 -8.11 -17.95 -2.07
CA GLY A 47 -8.19 -18.08 -3.52
C GLY A 47 -9.51 -17.54 -4.04
N GLY A 48 -9.94 -17.96 -5.22
CA GLY A 48 -11.25 -17.61 -5.78
C GLY A 48 -11.32 -16.22 -6.42
N ILE A 49 -10.18 -15.62 -6.77
CA ILE A 49 -10.15 -14.36 -7.52
C ILE A 49 -10.47 -14.68 -8.99
N PRO A 50 -11.49 -14.03 -9.60
CA PRO A 50 -11.84 -14.28 -10.99
C PRO A 50 -10.64 -14.11 -11.93
N ASN A 51 -10.46 -15.05 -12.86
CA ASN A 51 -9.39 -15.06 -13.85
C ASN A 51 -7.94 -15.11 -13.29
N LEU A 52 -7.76 -15.39 -12.00
CA LEU A 52 -6.44 -15.54 -11.37
C LEU A 52 -6.33 -16.91 -10.69
N PRO A 53 -5.46 -17.82 -11.18
CA PRO A 53 -5.33 -19.15 -10.58
C PRO A 53 -4.90 -19.09 -9.12
N ASP A 54 -5.59 -19.85 -8.25
CA ASP A 54 -5.30 -19.95 -6.81
C ASP A 54 -3.82 -20.18 -6.47
N ARG A 55 -3.11 -20.98 -7.27
CA ARG A 55 -1.68 -21.26 -7.06
C ARG A 55 -0.84 -19.98 -7.18
N VAL A 56 -1.20 -19.08 -8.08
CA VAL A 56 -0.51 -17.80 -8.29
C VAL A 56 -0.83 -16.87 -7.14
N THR A 57 -2.09 -16.76 -6.73
CA THR A 57 -2.50 -15.93 -5.58
C THR A 57 -1.81 -16.37 -4.29
N ARG A 58 -1.78 -17.68 -4.02
CA ARG A 58 -1.15 -18.23 -2.80
C ARG A 58 0.36 -18.04 -2.77
N GLU A 59 1.01 -18.05 -3.94
CA GLU A 59 2.44 -17.72 -4.03
C GLU A 59 2.69 -16.23 -3.80
N ALA A 60 1.91 -15.37 -4.47
CA ALA A 60 2.00 -13.91 -4.36
C ALA A 60 1.77 -13.42 -2.93
N TYR A 61 0.84 -14.05 -2.22
CA TYR A 61 0.46 -13.73 -0.84
C TYR A 61 0.93 -14.80 0.16
N SER A 62 2.13 -15.35 -0.05
CA SER A 62 2.74 -16.37 0.84
C SER A 62 3.35 -15.79 2.12
N HIS A 63 3.66 -14.50 2.13
CA HIS A 63 4.29 -13.78 3.23
C HIS A 63 3.45 -12.57 3.62
N GLU A 64 3.56 -12.15 4.88
CA GLU A 64 2.90 -10.94 5.31
C GLU A 64 3.53 -9.73 4.61
N CYS A 65 2.67 -8.85 4.10
CA CYS A 65 3.12 -7.69 3.35
C CYS A 65 2.25 -6.46 3.59
N ILE A 66 2.85 -5.31 3.36
CA ILE A 66 2.16 -4.03 3.22
C ILE A 66 2.51 -3.55 1.81
N SER A 67 1.50 -3.41 0.96
CA SER A 67 1.68 -2.90 -0.39
C SER A 67 1.02 -1.54 -0.50
N ALA A 68 1.71 -0.60 -1.14
CA ALA A 68 1.19 0.73 -1.37
C ALA A 68 1.59 1.24 -2.75
N GLY A 69 0.73 2.05 -3.35
CA GLY A 69 0.83 2.37 -4.76
C GLY A 69 -0.07 3.49 -5.23
N TRP A 70 -0.12 3.63 -6.55
CA TRP A 70 -1.04 4.52 -7.26
C TRP A 70 -1.79 3.74 -8.33
N TRP A 71 -3.10 3.92 -8.40
CA TRP A 71 -3.98 3.29 -9.36
C TRP A 71 -4.88 4.35 -10.03
N PRO A 72 -5.08 4.33 -11.36
CA PRO A 72 -5.95 5.28 -12.05
C PRO A 72 -7.44 5.15 -11.70
N GLY A 73 -7.84 4.09 -10.99
CA GLY A 73 -9.23 3.71 -10.86
C GLY A 73 -9.74 2.97 -12.10
N SER A 74 -11.04 2.62 -12.11
CA SER A 74 -11.72 2.14 -13.31
C SER A 74 -13.17 2.60 -13.35
N ALA A 75 -13.71 2.83 -14.55
CA ALA A 75 -15.08 3.34 -14.71
C ALA A 75 -16.15 2.38 -14.14
N GLU A 76 -15.91 1.08 -14.24
CA GLU A 76 -16.82 0.02 -13.76
C GLU A 76 -16.42 -0.51 -12.37
N GLY A 77 -15.37 0.05 -11.76
CA GLY A 77 -14.81 -0.39 -10.50
C GLY A 77 -15.38 0.32 -9.27
N PRO A 78 -15.00 -0.14 -8.07
CA PRO A 78 -15.42 0.49 -6.82
C PRO A 78 -14.86 1.91 -6.64
N VAL A 79 -13.79 2.26 -7.38
CA VAL A 79 -13.20 3.60 -7.38
C VAL A 79 -13.02 4.06 -8.82
N GLN A 80 -13.69 5.16 -9.17
CA GLN A 80 -13.74 5.72 -10.52
C GLN A 80 -12.77 6.89 -10.73
N GLU A 81 -11.97 7.22 -9.72
CA GLU A 81 -10.98 8.30 -9.75
C GLU A 81 -9.57 7.75 -9.48
N PRO A 82 -8.51 8.44 -9.91
CA PRO A 82 -7.16 8.07 -9.52
C PRO A 82 -6.94 8.20 -8.02
N ILE A 83 -6.31 7.19 -7.42
CA ILE A 83 -6.01 7.15 -5.99
C ILE A 83 -4.58 6.70 -5.73
N PHE A 84 -4.02 7.17 -4.62
CA PHE A 84 -3.00 6.41 -3.91
C PHE A 84 -3.69 5.42 -2.98
N TYR A 85 -3.14 4.22 -2.87
CA TYR A 85 -3.72 3.15 -2.09
C TYR A 85 -2.66 2.47 -1.22
N ALA A 86 -3.09 1.83 -0.13
CA ALA A 86 -2.26 0.98 0.69
C ALA A 86 -3.10 -0.10 1.38
N TYR A 87 -2.57 -1.32 1.46
CA TYR A 87 -3.22 -2.44 2.14
C TYR A 87 -2.22 -3.31 2.89
N VAL A 88 -2.74 -4.09 3.83
CA VAL A 88 -2.00 -5.07 4.64
C VAL A 88 -2.51 -6.46 4.32
N TYR A 89 -1.61 -7.41 4.11
CA TYR A 89 -1.97 -8.82 3.99
C TYR A 89 -1.16 -9.67 4.99
N PRO A 90 -1.82 -10.58 5.75
CA PRO A 90 -3.25 -10.60 5.97
C PRO A 90 -3.68 -9.31 6.68
N GLU A 91 -4.92 -8.87 6.48
CA GLU A 91 -5.40 -7.65 7.13
C GLU A 91 -5.59 -7.89 8.64
N PRO A 92 -4.89 -7.15 9.52
CA PRO A 92 -5.11 -7.24 10.96
C PRO A 92 -6.40 -6.50 11.36
N PRO A 93 -7.03 -6.87 12.49
CA PRO A 93 -8.14 -6.09 13.05
C PRO A 93 -7.72 -4.64 13.32
N GLY A 94 -8.64 -3.68 13.12
CA GLY A 94 -8.41 -2.27 13.45
C GLY A 94 -7.97 -1.38 12.28
N CYS A 95 -7.81 -1.92 11.06
CA CYS A 95 -7.37 -1.12 9.90
C CYS A 95 -8.38 -0.02 9.51
N ALA A 96 -9.68 -0.30 9.63
CA ALA A 96 -10.73 0.67 9.29
C ALA A 96 -10.78 1.85 10.26
N GLU A 97 -10.38 1.62 11.51
CA GLU A 97 -10.38 2.60 12.61
C GLU A 97 -9.03 3.31 12.76
N ALA A 98 -7.97 2.80 12.12
CA ALA A 98 -6.63 3.34 12.24
C ALA A 98 -6.55 4.79 11.72
N PRO A 99 -6.06 5.75 12.53
CA PRO A 99 -5.88 7.11 12.08
C PRO A 99 -4.74 7.16 11.05
N VAL A 100 -5.06 7.57 9.84
CA VAL A 100 -4.09 7.76 8.75
C VAL A 100 -4.09 9.21 8.30
N ARG A 101 -2.97 9.62 7.69
CA ARG A 101 -2.75 10.97 7.17
C ARG A 101 -2.62 10.93 5.65
N PRO A 102 -2.77 12.06 4.95
CA PRO A 102 -3.33 13.34 5.41
C PRO A 102 -4.83 13.20 5.71
N ALA A 103 -5.50 14.27 6.17
CA ALA A 103 -6.93 14.23 6.53
C ALA A 103 -7.87 13.78 5.40
N ALA A 104 -7.43 13.86 4.14
CA ALA A 104 -8.18 13.37 2.98
C ALA A 104 -8.05 11.85 2.76
N ALA A 105 -7.13 11.17 3.46
CA ALA A 105 -7.00 9.72 3.43
C ALA A 105 -8.13 9.06 4.20
N ARG A 106 -8.63 7.93 3.68
CA ARG A 106 -9.74 7.17 4.28
C ARG A 106 -9.57 5.68 4.04
N TYR A 107 -10.15 4.86 4.90
CA TYR A 107 -10.29 3.43 4.63
C TYR A 107 -11.50 3.18 3.72
N HIS A 108 -11.32 2.38 2.66
CA HIS A 108 -12.37 2.01 1.72
C HIS A 108 -12.86 0.59 2.02
N PRO A 109 -14.07 0.41 2.60
CA PRO A 109 -14.50 -0.89 3.13
C PRO A 109 -14.66 -1.98 2.06
N THR A 110 -15.06 -1.62 0.85
CA THR A 110 -15.20 -2.59 -0.26
C THR A 110 -13.85 -3.09 -0.78
N LEU A 111 -12.87 -2.20 -0.91
CA LEU A 111 -11.51 -2.57 -1.33
C LEU A 111 -10.73 -3.24 -0.19
N ARG A 112 -11.06 -2.90 1.06
CA ARG A 112 -10.30 -3.22 2.27
C ARG A 112 -8.89 -2.60 2.26
N GLU A 113 -8.82 -1.37 1.79
CA GLU A 113 -7.58 -0.61 1.61
C GLU A 113 -7.73 0.82 2.14
N TRP A 114 -6.63 1.43 2.59
CA TRP A 114 -6.57 2.88 2.73
C TRP A 114 -6.41 3.51 1.35
N THR A 115 -7.09 4.62 1.14
CA THR A 115 -7.12 5.36 -0.14
C THR A 115 -6.91 6.84 0.11
N LEU A 116 -6.21 7.51 -0.80
CA LEU A 116 -6.04 8.96 -0.85
C LEU A 116 -6.35 9.43 -2.28
N PRO A 117 -7.42 10.23 -2.48
CA PRO A 117 -7.75 10.75 -3.80
C PRO A 117 -6.63 11.58 -4.41
N TYR A 118 -6.33 11.33 -5.69
CA TYR A 118 -5.34 12.11 -6.42
C TYR A 118 -5.72 13.59 -6.49
N GLU A 119 -7.01 13.92 -6.59
CA GLU A 119 -7.46 15.32 -6.60
C GLU A 119 -7.12 16.05 -5.29
N ALA A 120 -7.18 15.35 -4.15
CA ALA A 120 -6.76 15.93 -2.87
C ALA A 120 -5.24 16.17 -2.83
N VAL A 121 -4.44 15.25 -3.37
CA VAL A 121 -2.99 15.41 -3.51
C VAL A 121 -2.66 16.58 -4.43
N ARG A 122 -3.35 16.70 -5.57
CA ARG A 122 -3.14 17.76 -6.57
C ARG A 122 -3.44 19.16 -6.01
N ARG A 123 -4.36 19.26 -5.04
CA ARG A 123 -4.73 20.52 -4.36
C ARG A 123 -3.91 20.78 -3.10
N ALA A 124 -3.08 19.84 -2.67
CA ALA A 124 -2.27 20.03 -1.48
C ALA A 124 -1.20 21.12 -1.71
N PRO A 125 -0.84 21.90 -0.67
CA PRO A 125 0.26 22.86 -0.76
C PRO A 125 1.59 22.20 -1.12
N ASP A 126 1.80 20.97 -0.65
CA ASP A 126 2.93 20.11 -0.97
C ASP A 126 2.41 18.70 -1.33
N PRO A 127 2.25 18.40 -2.64
CA PRO A 127 1.78 17.10 -3.09
C PRO A 127 2.70 15.93 -2.73
N ASP A 128 4.02 16.16 -2.72
CA ASP A 128 5.01 15.12 -2.38
C ASP A 128 4.88 14.74 -0.91
N ALA A 129 4.83 15.74 -0.03
CA ALA A 129 4.66 15.54 1.41
C ALA A 129 3.32 14.85 1.72
N ALA A 130 2.23 15.23 1.04
CA ALA A 130 0.93 14.60 1.21
C ALA A 130 0.94 13.10 0.88
N VAL A 131 1.63 12.70 -0.19
CA VAL A 131 1.77 11.28 -0.57
C VAL A 131 2.69 10.54 0.41
N LEU A 132 3.83 11.13 0.79
CA LEU A 132 4.72 10.52 1.76
C LEU A 132 4.06 10.32 3.13
N ASP A 133 3.29 11.31 3.62
CA ASP A 133 2.51 11.21 4.84
C ASP A 133 1.51 10.06 4.78
N PHE A 134 0.86 9.86 3.63
CA PHE A 134 -0.01 8.71 3.40
C PHE A 134 0.71 7.38 3.42
N LEU A 135 1.80 7.25 2.67
CA LEU A 135 2.58 6.02 2.61
C LEU A 135 3.17 5.66 3.99
N HIS A 136 3.69 6.65 4.73
CA HIS A 136 4.26 6.43 6.05
C HIS A 136 3.19 6.14 7.11
N SER A 137 2.08 6.87 7.14
CA SER A 137 1.04 6.65 8.16
C SER A 137 0.32 5.32 7.97
N THR A 138 0.02 4.91 6.73
CA THR A 138 -0.60 3.61 6.46
C THR A 138 0.36 2.44 6.75
N TYR A 139 1.65 2.59 6.43
CA TYR A 139 2.66 1.62 6.84
C TYR A 139 2.79 1.52 8.36
N GLN A 140 2.83 2.66 9.08
CA GLN A 140 2.91 2.67 10.54
C GLN A 140 1.70 1.99 11.17
N ALA A 141 0.49 2.32 10.71
CA ALA A 141 -0.76 1.70 11.15
C ALA A 141 -0.74 0.19 10.89
N GLY A 142 -0.47 -0.23 9.65
CA GLY A 142 -0.46 -1.64 9.27
C GLY A 142 0.61 -2.46 10.00
N ALA A 143 1.83 -1.91 10.14
CA ALA A 143 2.92 -2.57 10.84
C ALA A 143 2.65 -2.68 12.35
N GLN A 144 2.04 -1.67 12.96
CA GLN A 144 1.68 -1.70 14.38
C GLN A 144 0.56 -2.70 14.65
N LEU A 145 -0.54 -2.64 13.89
CA LEU A 145 -1.67 -3.57 14.02
C LEU A 145 -1.26 -5.01 13.70
N GLY A 146 -0.37 -5.19 12.73
CA GLY A 146 0.21 -6.49 12.37
C GLY A 146 1.33 -6.96 13.30
N GLY A 147 1.73 -6.17 14.30
CA GLY A 147 2.81 -6.53 15.23
C GLY A 147 4.17 -6.79 14.54
N TRP A 148 4.53 -6.00 13.54
CA TRP A 148 5.81 -6.10 12.85
C TRP A 148 6.95 -5.58 13.74
N ASN A 149 8.12 -6.21 13.69
CA ASN A 149 9.31 -5.72 14.40
C ASN A 149 9.95 -4.55 13.66
N ARG A 150 9.37 -3.36 13.81
CA ARG A 150 9.77 -2.15 13.08
C ARG A 150 11.23 -1.75 13.30
N ALA A 151 11.78 -2.02 14.48
CA ALA A 151 13.18 -1.72 14.80
C ALA A 151 14.17 -2.49 13.90
N GLU A 152 13.82 -3.68 13.44
CA GLU A 152 14.64 -4.49 12.51
C GLU A 152 14.37 -4.16 11.03
N LEU A 153 13.32 -3.40 10.75
CA LEU A 153 12.82 -3.17 9.39
C LEU A 153 13.02 -1.73 8.90
N GLU A 154 13.31 -0.79 9.79
CA GLU A 154 13.49 0.63 9.50
C GLU A 154 14.93 1.06 9.79
N ARG A 155 15.44 2.03 9.02
CA ARG A 155 16.68 2.72 9.40
C ARG A 155 16.43 3.58 10.63
N GLU A 156 17.35 3.55 11.59
CA GLU A 156 17.38 4.54 12.66
C GLU A 156 17.58 5.94 12.05
N PRO A 157 16.86 6.97 12.53
CA PRO A 157 17.19 8.35 12.20
C PRO A 157 18.61 8.64 12.71
N GLY A 158 19.52 8.94 11.80
CA GLY A 158 20.87 9.41 12.13
C GLY A 158 20.88 10.86 12.63
#